data_AF-A0A1E1WI29-F1
#
_entry.id   AF-A0A1E1WI29-F1
#
_cell.length_a   1.000
_cell.length_b   1.000
_cell.length_c   1.000
_cell.angle_alpha   90.00
_cell.angle_beta   90.00
_cell.angle_gamma   90.00
#
_symmetry.space_group_name_H-M   'P 1'
#
loop_
_entity.id
_entity.type
_entity.pdbx_description
1 polymer ?
#
loop_
_entity_poly.entity_id
_entity_poly.type
_entity_poly.pdbx_seq_one_letter_code
_entity_poly.pdbx_strand_id
1 'polypeptide(L)'
;MASGKALYSIAVVIFGFICFIVGAIAVGLPTWGYFYSYDTDIHFSLQSYYLENPNFDQGYFGPWRVCKRLLYNREKCGSDVSKFRPSTAVYIAGVVAAVG
;
A
#
# COMPACT_ATOMS: atom_id res chain seq x y z
N MET A 1 -0.48 -45.09 -17.66
CA MET A 1 -0.31 -44.62 -16.25
C MET A 1 0.62 -43.41 -16.08
N ALA A 2 1.25 -42.86 -17.14
CA ALA A 2 2.10 -41.66 -17.05
C ALA A 2 1.34 -40.31 -17.07
N SER A 3 0.08 -40.30 -17.55
CA SER A 3 -0.71 -39.08 -17.76
C SER A 3 -1.02 -38.33 -16.45
N GLY A 4 -1.32 -39.04 -15.36
CA GLY A 4 -1.62 -38.40 -14.07
C GLY A 4 -0.45 -37.57 -13.53
N LYS A 5 0.78 -38.12 -13.57
CA LYS A 5 1.99 -37.43 -13.07
C LYS A 5 2.30 -36.16 -13.86
N ALA A 6 2.11 -36.19 -15.18
CA ALA A 6 2.29 -35.02 -16.03
C ALA A 6 1.23 -33.94 -15.73
N LEU A 7 -0.03 -34.34 -15.54
CA LEU A 7 -1.12 -33.42 -15.21
C LEU A 7 -0.90 -32.70 -13.87
N TYR A 8 -0.48 -33.44 -12.83
CA TYR A 8 -0.14 -32.86 -11.52
C TYR A 8 1.04 -31.88 -11.62
N SER A 9 2.08 -32.23 -12.37
CA SER A 9 3.24 -31.36 -12.57
C SER A 9 2.84 -30.02 -13.21
N ILE A 10 2.05 -30.07 -14.29
CA ILE A 10 1.58 -28.85 -14.98
C ILE A 10 0.71 -28.00 -14.05
N ALA A 11 -0.20 -28.63 -13.29
CA ALA A 11 -1.06 -27.91 -12.35
C ALA A 11 -0.26 -27.18 -11.26
N VAL A 12 0.76 -27.81 -10.71
CA VAL A 12 1.64 -27.20 -9.69
C VAL A 12 2.43 -26.02 -10.29
N VAL A 13 2.93 -26.16 -11.52
CA VAL A 13 3.66 -25.08 -12.20
C VAL A 13 2.74 -23.86 -12.43
N ILE A 14 1.52 -24.08 -12.92
CA ILE A 14 0.55 -23.00 -13.13
C ILE A 14 0.21 -22.31 -11.80
N PHE A 15 -0.03 -23.09 -10.75
CA PHE A 15 -0.34 -22.54 -9.43
C PHE A 15 0.84 -21.74 -8.86
N GLY A 16 2.06 -22.25 -8.98
CA GLY A 16 3.28 -21.54 -8.58
C GLY A 16 3.47 -20.22 -9.34
N PHE A 17 3.18 -20.21 -10.64
CA PHE A 17 3.24 -18.99 -11.46
C PHE A 17 2.20 -17.95 -11.02
N ILE A 18 0.98 -18.38 -10.71
CA ILE A 18 -0.07 -17.49 -10.17
C ILE A 18 0.36 -16.90 -8.83
N CYS A 19 0.88 -17.73 -7.91
CA CYS A 19 1.41 -17.25 -6.63
C CYS A 19 2.54 -16.24 -6.79
N PHE A 20 3.44 -16.47 -7.76
CA PHE A 20 4.52 -15.55 -8.08
C PHE A 20 3.98 -14.19 -8.56
N ILE A 21 2.99 -14.18 -9.46
CA ILE A 21 2.34 -12.94 -9.93
C ILE A 21 1.70 -12.20 -8.77
N VAL A 22 0.93 -12.89 -7.92
CA VAL A 22 0.26 -12.27 -6.77
C VAL A 22 1.28 -11.68 -5.79
N GLY A 23 2.37 -12.40 -5.51
CA GLY A 23 3.48 -11.89 -4.69
C GLY A 23 4.14 -10.65 -5.27
N ALA A 24 4.43 -10.66 -6.57
CA ALA A 24 5.00 -9.50 -7.26
C ALA A 24 4.09 -8.27 -7.20
N ILE A 25 2.77 -8.46 -7.38
CA ILE A 25 1.78 -7.39 -7.25
C ILE A 25 1.72 -6.86 -5.81
N ALA A 26 1.72 -7.75 -4.81
CA ALA A 26 1.69 -7.36 -3.41
C ALA A 26 2.89 -6.49 -3.01
N VAL A 27 4.09 -6.79 -3.53
CA VAL A 27 5.30 -5.99 -3.27
C VAL A 27 5.34 -4.71 -4.10
N GLY A 28 4.82 -4.72 -5.33
CA GLY A 28 4.84 -3.57 -6.24
C GLY A 28 3.80 -2.49 -5.91
N LEU A 29 2.66 -2.86 -5.35
CA LEU A 29 1.59 -1.91 -5.05
C LEU A 29 1.83 -1.16 -3.74
N PRO A 30 1.56 0.16 -3.70
CA PRO A 30 1.74 0.97 -2.51
C PRO A 30 0.57 0.84 -1.51
N THR A 31 -0.08 -0.31 -1.42
CA THR A 31 -1.28 -0.53 -0.61
C THR A 31 -1.00 -1.36 0.64
N TRP A 32 0.22 -1.24 1.19
CA TRP A 32 0.62 -1.99 2.39
C TRP A 32 -0.08 -1.46 3.64
N GLY A 33 -0.39 -0.16 3.65
CA GLY A 33 -1.19 0.44 4.71
C GLY A 33 -1.75 1.79 4.31
N TYR A 34 -2.73 2.24 5.09
CA TYR A 34 -3.32 3.56 4.98
C TYR A 34 -2.96 4.38 6.21
N PHE A 35 -2.78 5.68 6.01
CA PHE A 35 -2.57 6.62 7.09
C PHE A 35 -3.63 7.71 7.02
N TYR A 36 -4.09 8.12 8.20
CA TYR A 36 -5.04 9.21 8.40
C TYR A 36 -4.53 10.03 9.58
N SER A 37 -4.18 11.28 9.33
CA SER A 37 -3.80 12.25 10.37
C SER A 37 -5.07 12.96 10.80
N TYR A 38 -5.45 12.80 12.06
CA TYR A 38 -6.48 13.63 12.69
C TYR A 38 -5.77 14.66 13.54
N ASP A 39 -5.81 15.94 13.16
CA ASP A 39 -5.40 17.00 14.06
C ASP A 39 -6.37 17.00 15.24
N THR A 40 -5.90 16.59 16.41
CA THR A 40 -6.63 16.74 17.67
C THR A 40 -6.31 18.10 18.29
N ASP A 41 -6.44 19.16 17.50
CA ASP A 41 -6.50 20.53 17.99
C ASP A 41 -7.96 20.86 18.19
N ILE A 42 -8.55 20.37 19.28
CA ILE A 42 -9.90 20.76 19.67
C ILE A 42 -9.82 22.23 20.11
N HIS A 43 -9.84 23.16 19.16
CA HIS A 43 -10.50 24.44 19.38
C HIS A 43 -12.00 24.15 19.26
N PHE A 44 -12.70 24.32 20.36
CA PHE A 44 -14.13 24.14 20.50
C PHE A 44 -14.87 25.03 19.48
N SER A 45 -15.18 24.49 18.32
CA SER A 45 -16.20 25.03 17.43
C SER A 45 -17.04 23.87 16.91
N LEU A 46 -18.26 23.85 17.41
CA LEU A 46 -19.37 22.98 17.06
C LEU A 46 -19.61 23.01 15.53
N GLN A 47 -18.96 22.13 14.77
CA GLN A 47 -19.36 21.81 13.40
C GLN A 47 -18.79 20.46 12.94
N SER A 48 -19.49 19.40 13.32
CA SER A 48 -19.38 18.07 12.72
C SER A 48 -19.91 18.10 11.29
N TYR A 49 -19.12 18.50 10.27
CA TYR A 49 -19.46 18.22 8.86
C TYR A 49 -18.30 18.59 7.90
N TYR A 50 -17.63 17.59 7.30
CA TYR A 50 -16.96 17.65 5.98
C TYR A 50 -16.06 18.87 5.65
N LEU A 51 -15.29 19.44 6.59
CA LEU A 51 -14.35 20.51 6.23
C LEU A 51 -12.96 19.98 5.89
N GLU A 52 -12.71 19.96 4.58
CA GLU A 52 -11.44 20.08 3.87
C GLU A 52 -10.44 21.04 4.56
N ASN A 53 -9.73 20.58 5.60
CA ASN A 53 -8.61 21.32 6.19
C ASN A 53 -7.31 20.89 5.49
N PRO A 54 -6.45 21.81 5.02
CA PRO A 54 -5.14 21.46 4.44
C PRO A 54 -4.18 20.76 5.42
N ASN A 55 -4.55 20.65 6.70
CA ASN A 55 -3.81 19.91 7.72
C ASN A 55 -4.27 18.44 7.88
N PHE A 56 -5.38 18.03 7.25
CA PHE A 56 -5.79 16.61 7.25
C PHE A 56 -5.04 15.84 6.15
N ASP A 57 -4.02 15.09 6.57
CA ASP A 57 -3.25 14.21 5.70
C ASP A 57 -3.84 12.80 5.69
N GLN A 58 -4.35 12.37 4.54
CA GLN A 58 -4.78 10.98 4.33
C GLN A 58 -4.16 10.39 3.06
N GLY A 59 -3.86 9.09 3.10
CA GLY A 59 -3.21 8.43 1.99
C GLY A 59 -2.88 6.97 2.24
N TYR A 60 -2.10 6.41 1.33
CA TYR A 60 -1.62 5.03 1.39
C TYR A 60 -0.11 4.98 1.17
N PHE A 61 0.53 3.97 1.75
CA PHE A 61 1.96 3.78 1.65
C PHE A 61 2.30 2.33 1.29
N GLY A 62 3.38 2.20 0.52
CA GLY A 62 4.08 0.95 0.31
C GLY A 62 5.56 1.07 0.61
N PRO A 63 6.31 0.01 0.32
CA PRO A 63 7.74 -0.02 0.55
C PRO A 63 8.51 0.96 -0.35
N TRP A 64 8.03 1.19 -1.57
CA TRP A 64 8.75 1.99 -2.57
C TRP A 64 8.27 3.44 -2.69
N ARG A 65 6.99 3.69 -2.38
CA ARG A 65 6.36 5.01 -2.59
C ARG A 65 5.20 5.24 -1.63
N VAL A 66 4.95 6.51 -1.35
CA VAL A 66 3.80 6.99 -0.57
C VAL A 66 2.92 7.82 -1.48
N CYS A 67 1.60 7.71 -1.32
CA CYS A 67 0.62 8.48 -2.07
C CYS A 67 -0.35 9.17 -1.12
N LYS A 68 -0.43 10.49 -1.24
CA LYS A 68 -1.34 11.36 -0.48
C LYS A 68 -2.56 11.69 -1.33
N ARG A 69 -3.75 11.59 -0.75
CA ARG A 69 -4.99 12.09 -1.35
C ARG A 69 -5.15 13.58 -0.99
N LEU A 70 -5.28 14.40 -2.01
CA LEU A 70 -5.55 15.84 -1.92
C LEU A 70 -7.05 16.10 -2.13
N LEU A 71 -7.45 17.35 -1.93
CA LEU A 71 -8.79 17.84 -2.20
C LEU A 71 -9.19 17.59 -3.68
N TYR A 72 -10.49 17.47 -3.93
CA TYR A 72 -11.07 17.24 -5.26
C TYR A 72 -10.62 15.93 -5.94
N ASN A 73 -10.45 14.86 -5.16
CA ASN A 73 -10.07 13.53 -5.65
C ASN A 73 -8.76 13.51 -6.46
N ARG A 74 -7.84 14.45 -6.16
CA ARG A 74 -6.50 14.46 -6.72
C ARG A 74 -5.58 13.64 -5.85
N GLU A 75 -4.64 12.92 -6.44
CA GLU A 75 -3.61 12.19 -5.71
C GLU A 75 -2.22 12.67 -6.11
N LYS A 76 -1.31 12.70 -5.14
CA LYS A 76 0.12 12.95 -5.37
C LYS A 76 0.92 11.84 -4.72
N CYS A 77 1.76 11.20 -5.51
CA CYS A 77 2.69 10.17 -5.05
C CYS A 77 4.12 10.70 -5.06
N GLY A 78 4.88 10.38 -4.02
CA GLY A 78 6.28 10.74 -3.88
C GLY A 78 6.81 10.47 -2.47
N SER A 79 8.10 10.63 -2.27
CA SER A 79 8.76 10.44 -0.96
C SER A 79 8.46 11.58 0.02
N ASP A 80 8.20 12.78 -0.48
CA ASP A 80 8.07 14.01 0.32
C ASP A 80 6.70 14.70 0.13
N VAL A 81 5.66 13.93 -0.19
CA VAL A 81 4.30 14.46 -0.45
C VAL A 81 3.46 14.64 0.81
N SER A 82 3.84 14.03 1.94
CA SER A 82 3.15 14.14 3.23
C SER A 82 4.17 14.32 4.36
N LYS A 83 3.71 14.90 5.48
CA LYS A 83 4.47 14.90 6.74
C LYS A 83 4.66 13.47 7.30
N PHE A 84 3.78 12.55 6.93
CA PHE A 84 3.90 11.14 7.28
C PHE A 84 5.10 10.51 6.57
N ARG A 85 6.07 10.02 7.35
CA ARG A 85 7.20 9.25 6.85
C ARG A 85 7.04 7.79 7.27
N PRO A 86 6.94 6.83 6.33
CA PRO A 86 6.91 5.42 6.68
C PRO A 86 8.22 5.06 7.40
N SER A 87 8.13 4.19 8.40
CA SER A 87 9.31 3.76 9.13
C SER A 87 10.26 3.00 8.20
N THR A 88 11.58 3.10 8.45
CA THR A 88 12.61 2.36 7.70
C THR A 88 12.35 0.85 7.68
N ALA A 89 11.66 0.34 8.70
CA ALA A 89 11.22 -1.06 8.77
C ALA A 89 10.32 -1.47 7.59
N VAL A 90 9.45 -0.58 7.09
CA VAL A 90 8.57 -0.88 5.95
C VAL A 90 9.38 -1.06 4.67
N TYR A 91 10.41 -0.23 4.48
CA TYR A 91 11.33 -0.37 3.34
C TYR A 91 12.10 -1.69 3.40
N ILE A 92 12.67 -2.02 4.56
CA ILE A 92 13.40 -3.29 4.76
C ILE A 92 12.47 -4.49 4.53
N ALA A 93 11.24 -4.44 5.07
CA ALA A 93 10.24 -5.48 4.84
C ALA A 93 9.90 -5.65 3.35
N GLY A 94 9.83 -4.55 2.59
CA GLY A 94 9.66 -4.59 1.14
C GLY A 94 10.83 -5.23 0.40
N VAL A 95 12.07 -4.91 0.79
CA VAL A 95 13.28 -5.52 0.20
C VAL A 95 13.32 -7.03 0.49
N VAL A 96 13.06 -7.43 1.73
CA VAL A 96 13.00 -8.86 2.11
C VAL A 96 11.89 -9.56 1.32
N ALA A 97 10.70 -8.97 1.23
CA ALA A 97 9.59 -9.53 0.47
C ALA A 97 9.87 -9.62 -1.05
N ALA A 98 10.71 -8.75 -1.60
CA ALA A 98 11.11 -8.79 -3.01
C ALA A 98 12.14 -9.88 -3.31
N VAL A 99 13.04 -10.16 -2.36
CA VAL A 99 14.11 -11.16 -2.53
C VAL A 99 13.61 -12.57 -2.24
N GLY A 100 12.64 -12.73 -1.32
CA GLY A 100 12.09 -14.02 -0.89
C GLY A 100 12.84 -14.61 0.29
#